data_AF-A0A918NYQ7-F1
#
_entry.id   AF-A0A918NYQ7-F1
#
_cell.length_a   1.000
_cell.length_b   1.000
_cell.length_c   1.000
_cell.angle_alpha   90.00
_cell.angle_beta   90.00
_cell.angle_gamma   90.00
#
_symmetry.space_group_name_H-M   'P 1'
#
loop_
_entity.id
_entity.type
_entity.pdbx_description
1 polymer ?
#
loop_
_entity_poly.entity_id
_entity_poly.type
_entity_poly.pdbx_seq_one_letter_code
_entity_poly.pdbx_strand_id
1 'polypeptide(L)'
;MPPSPDHIRATAEAYLARHPGERGALAALFDALAGKDDPTSRKAFPTHVTCSAIVIDSSSRMLHIQHNATGKALAPGGHNEPGDQNLPGAALRELFEETGIPRDAVVPLPGFETVPLDIDVHDIAANPAKSEPTHQHVDFRWAFLLRAQHAVTL
;
A
#
# COMPACT_ATOMS: atom_id res chain seq x y z
N MET A 1 -14.30 -1.21 -9.42
CA MET A 1 -13.32 -1.91 -10.26
C MET A 1 -11.99 -1.65 -9.61
N PRO A 2 -11.19 -2.69 -9.36
CA PRO A 2 -9.89 -2.54 -8.73
C PRO A 2 -8.99 -1.61 -9.56
N PRO A 3 -7.90 -1.08 -8.98
CA PRO A 3 -6.95 -0.24 -9.70
C PRO A 3 -6.42 -0.94 -10.96
N SER A 4 -6.52 -0.28 -12.12
CA SER A 4 -6.08 -0.91 -13.38
C SER A 4 -4.56 -1.02 -13.47
N PRO A 5 -4.01 -1.97 -14.26
CA PRO A 5 -2.58 -2.04 -14.54
C PRO A 5 -1.99 -0.72 -15.05
N ASP A 6 -2.73 0.02 -15.88
CA ASP A 6 -2.31 1.34 -16.37
C ASP A 6 -2.22 2.39 -15.25
N HIS A 7 -3.18 2.38 -14.31
CA HIS A 7 -3.13 3.26 -13.14
C HIS A 7 -1.93 2.94 -12.25
N ILE A 8 -1.66 1.66 -12.01
CA ILE A 8 -0.52 1.21 -11.21
C ILE A 8 0.80 1.62 -11.89
N ARG A 9 0.91 1.39 -13.20
CA ARG A 9 2.08 1.77 -14.01
C ARG A 9 2.33 3.27 -13.95
N ALA A 10 1.31 4.08 -14.21
CA ALA A 10 1.42 5.54 -14.17
C ALA A 10 1.82 6.05 -12.78
N THR A 11 1.30 5.44 -11.71
CA THR A 11 1.65 5.79 -10.33
C THR A 11 3.12 5.46 -10.03
N ALA A 12 3.58 4.27 -10.43
CA ALA A 12 4.97 3.87 -10.25
C ALA A 12 5.95 4.71 -11.09
N GLU A 13 5.57 5.09 -12.31
CA GLU A 13 6.38 5.98 -13.15
C GLU A 13 6.47 7.40 -12.56
N ALA A 14 5.38 7.93 -11.99
CA ALA A 14 5.39 9.21 -11.29
C ALA A 14 6.27 9.19 -10.04
N TYR A 15 6.30 8.07 -9.31
CA TYR A 15 7.24 7.84 -8.21
C TYR A 15 8.69 7.81 -8.70
N LEU A 16 8.98 7.02 -9.74
CA LEU A 16 10.32 6.88 -10.32
C LEU A 16 10.85 8.19 -10.93
N ALA A 17 9.98 9.09 -11.36
CA ALA A 17 10.38 10.44 -11.77
C ALA A 17 11.04 11.24 -10.63
N ARG A 18 10.67 10.96 -9.38
CA ARG A 18 11.28 11.53 -8.17
C ARG A 18 12.41 10.65 -7.61
N HIS A 19 12.34 9.34 -7.84
CA HIS A 19 13.26 8.32 -7.32
C HIS A 19 13.89 7.46 -8.44
N PRO A 20 14.65 8.05 -9.39
CA PRO A 20 15.12 7.32 -10.58
C PRO A 20 16.06 6.15 -10.25
N GLY A 21 16.79 6.22 -9.13
CA GLY A 21 17.69 5.16 -8.67
C GLY A 21 16.98 3.87 -8.26
N GLU A 22 15.67 3.90 -8.03
CA GLU A 22 14.90 2.76 -7.52
C GLU A 22 14.25 1.92 -8.64
N ARG A 23 14.50 2.28 -9.92
CA ARG A 23 13.99 1.55 -11.08
C ARG A 23 14.30 0.06 -11.01
N GLY A 24 15.50 -0.29 -10.56
CA GLY A 24 15.93 -1.69 -10.42
C GLY A 24 15.18 -2.42 -9.31
N ALA A 25 14.90 -1.76 -8.18
CA ALA A 25 14.16 -2.34 -7.07
C ALA A 25 12.70 -2.66 -7.47
N LEU A 26 12.11 -1.84 -8.35
CA LEU A 26 10.75 -2.06 -8.84
C LEU A 26 10.66 -3.00 -10.06
N ALA A 27 11.72 -3.69 -10.46
CA ALA A 27 11.70 -4.57 -11.64
C ALA A 27 10.55 -5.60 -11.59
N ALA A 28 10.36 -6.25 -10.44
CA ALA A 28 9.30 -7.24 -10.23
C ALA A 28 7.88 -6.68 -10.46
N LEU A 29 7.64 -5.41 -10.09
CA LEU A 29 6.37 -4.73 -10.38
C LEU A 29 6.15 -4.62 -11.89
N PHE A 30 7.15 -4.16 -12.64
CA PHE A 30 7.00 -3.93 -14.07
C PHE A 30 6.89 -5.25 -14.86
N ASP A 31 7.52 -6.32 -14.38
CA ASP A 31 7.34 -7.67 -14.91
C ASP A 31 5.90 -8.16 -14.67
N ALA A 32 5.37 -7.99 -13.45
CA ALA A 32 3.98 -8.32 -13.14
C ALA A 32 2.98 -7.53 -14.00
N LEU A 33 3.23 -6.23 -14.20
CA LEU A 33 2.39 -5.36 -15.05
C LEU A 33 2.47 -5.67 -16.55
N ALA A 34 3.50 -6.40 -17.00
CA ALA A 34 3.61 -6.91 -18.37
C ALA A 34 2.98 -8.30 -18.53
N GLY A 35 2.66 -8.96 -17.41
CA GLY A 35 2.01 -10.26 -17.35
C GLY A 35 0.53 -10.24 -17.72
N LYS A 36 -0.11 -11.40 -17.58
CA LYS A 36 -1.55 -11.59 -17.87
C LYS A 36 -2.42 -11.55 -16.62
N ASP A 37 -1.82 -11.75 -15.46
CA ASP A 37 -2.54 -11.80 -14.20
C ASP A 37 -2.88 -10.38 -13.72
N ASP A 38 -3.96 -10.26 -12.96
CA ASP A 38 -4.34 -9.01 -12.32
C ASP A 38 -3.36 -8.70 -11.17
N PRO A 39 -2.53 -7.64 -11.27
CA PRO A 39 -1.53 -7.32 -10.25
C PRO A 39 -2.14 -6.92 -8.91
N THR A 40 -3.44 -6.63 -8.84
CA THR A 40 -4.14 -6.30 -7.59
C THR A 40 -4.66 -7.55 -6.86
N SER A 41 -4.66 -8.70 -7.53
CA SER A 41 -5.12 -9.96 -6.96
C SER A 41 -4.09 -10.52 -6.00
N ARG A 42 -4.51 -10.82 -4.77
CA ARG A 42 -3.71 -11.59 -3.79
C ARG A 42 -3.30 -13.00 -4.25
N LYS A 43 -3.83 -13.47 -5.38
CA LYS A 43 -3.48 -14.76 -6.00
C LYS A 43 -2.55 -14.61 -7.21
N ALA A 44 -2.16 -13.38 -7.56
CA ALA A 44 -1.14 -13.15 -8.57
C ALA A 44 0.24 -13.41 -7.95
N PHE A 45 0.94 -14.38 -8.52
CA PHE A 45 2.27 -14.80 -8.10
C PHE A 45 3.21 -14.73 -9.31
N PRO A 46 4.50 -14.39 -9.12
CA PRO A 46 5.20 -14.26 -7.84
C PRO A 46 5.04 -12.88 -7.17
N THR A 47 4.30 -11.94 -7.75
CA THR A 47 4.25 -10.56 -7.29
C THR A 47 2.85 -9.96 -7.43
N HIS A 48 2.41 -9.23 -6.42
CA HIS A 48 1.17 -8.44 -6.48
C HIS A 48 1.27 -7.16 -5.62
N VAL A 49 0.33 -6.24 -5.87
CA VAL A 49 0.31 -4.90 -5.29
C VAL A 49 -0.50 -4.89 -3.99
N THR A 50 0.06 -4.25 -2.97
CA THR A 50 -0.61 -3.86 -1.73
C THR A 50 -0.55 -2.36 -1.55
N CYS A 51 -1.35 -1.82 -0.64
CA CYS A 51 -1.34 -0.40 -0.30
C CYS A 51 -1.32 -0.21 1.21
N SER A 52 -0.52 0.75 1.67
CA SER A 52 -0.41 1.09 3.09
C SER A 52 -0.57 2.60 3.32
N ALA A 53 -1.07 2.97 4.49
CA ALA A 53 -1.28 4.35 4.91
C ALA A 53 -0.26 4.75 5.98
N ILE A 54 0.68 5.62 5.63
CA ILE A 54 1.56 6.29 6.57
C ILE A 54 0.83 7.51 7.13
N VAL A 55 0.37 7.42 8.38
CA VAL A 55 -0.36 8.53 9.02
C VAL A 55 0.53 9.21 10.06
N ILE A 56 0.69 10.53 9.91
CA ILE A 56 1.51 11.37 10.77
C ILE A 56 0.60 12.40 11.48
N ASP A 57 0.75 12.55 12.79
CA ASP A 57 0.00 13.54 13.57
C ASP A 57 0.72 14.91 13.67
N SER A 58 0.07 15.88 14.30
CA SER A 58 0.64 17.23 14.50
C SER A 58 1.88 17.27 15.40
N SER A 59 2.15 16.19 16.15
CA SER A 59 3.33 16.01 16.98
C SER A 59 4.43 15.21 16.26
N SER A 60 4.30 15.00 14.94
CA SER A 60 5.23 14.21 14.13
C SER A 60 5.36 12.74 14.56
N ARG A 61 4.31 12.18 15.17
CA ARG A 61 4.25 10.75 15.51
C ARG A 61 3.62 9.98 14.34
N MET A 62 4.15 8.80 14.06
CA MET A 62 3.65 7.91 13.02
C MET A 62 2.83 6.76 13.63
N LEU A 63 1.63 6.55 13.08
CA LEU A 63 0.77 5.44 13.47
C LEU A 63 1.36 4.11 13.00
N HIS A 64 1.39 3.14 13.92
CA HIS A 64 1.66 1.74 13.61
C HIS A 64 0.58 0.85 14.23
N ILE A 65 0.22 -0.21 13.53
CA ILE A 65 -0.56 -1.33 14.05
C ILE A 65 0.35 -2.48 14.43
N GLN A 66 -0.11 -3.28 15.39
CA GLN A 66 0.59 -4.49 15.82
C GLN A 66 0.08 -5.67 14.99
N HIS A 67 0.88 -6.15 14.04
CA HIS A 67 0.46 -7.23 13.15
C HIS A 67 0.35 -8.56 13.91
N ASN A 68 -0.86 -9.11 13.99
CA ASN A 68 -1.18 -10.27 14.83
C ASN A 68 -0.35 -11.53 14.50
N ALA A 69 -0.07 -11.78 13.22
CA ALA A 69 0.63 -13.00 12.82
C ALA A 69 2.15 -12.92 12.92
N THR A 70 2.74 -11.72 12.84
CA THR A 70 4.20 -11.54 12.80
C THR A 70 4.76 -10.85 14.03
N GLY A 71 3.92 -10.24 14.87
CA GLY A 71 4.39 -9.44 16.00
C GLY A 71 5.13 -8.16 15.60
N LYS A 72 5.07 -7.74 14.33
CA LYS A 72 5.73 -6.52 13.85
C LYS A 72 4.82 -5.29 14.02
N ALA A 73 5.43 -4.14 14.27
CA ALA A 73 4.78 -2.85 14.13
C ALA A 73 4.85 -2.42 12.66
N LEU A 74 3.69 -2.22 12.02
CA LEU A 74 3.58 -1.88 10.60
C LEU A 74 2.64 -0.69 10.41
N ALA A 75 2.78 0.04 9.30
CA ALA A 75 1.72 0.96 8.88
C ALA A 75 0.43 0.15 8.60
N PRO A 76 -0.77 0.72 8.84
CA PRO A 76 -2.01 0.11 8.39
C PRO A 76 -1.98 -0.13 6.88
N GLY A 77 -2.40 -1.30 6.43
CA GLY A 77 -2.28 -1.64 5.01
C GLY A 77 -2.56 -3.10 4.68
N GLY A 78 -2.83 -3.35 3.40
CA GLY A 78 -3.29 -4.65 2.96
C GLY A 78 -3.48 -4.78 1.46
N HIS A 79 -4.19 -5.85 1.09
CA HIS A 79 -4.48 -6.18 -0.31
C HIS A 79 -5.51 -5.22 -0.90
N ASN A 80 -5.44 -5.01 -2.21
CA ASN A 80 -6.48 -4.28 -2.92
C ASN A 80 -7.76 -5.15 -3.01
N GLU A 81 -8.91 -4.52 -2.94
CA GLU A 81 -10.22 -5.14 -3.10
C GLU A 81 -10.91 -4.72 -4.41
N PRO A 82 -11.87 -5.52 -4.94
CA PRO A 82 -12.59 -5.16 -6.18
C PRO A 82 -13.33 -3.80 -6.14
N GLY A 83 -13.64 -3.32 -4.93
CA GLY A 83 -14.27 -2.03 -4.66
C GLY A 83 -13.32 -0.84 -4.71
N ASP A 84 -12.01 -1.05 -4.60
CA ASP A 84 -11.02 0.02 -4.54
C ASP A 84 -10.87 0.72 -5.89
N GLN A 85 -11.16 2.01 -5.95
CA GLN A 85 -11.14 2.77 -7.21
C GLN A 85 -9.73 3.19 -7.64
N ASN A 86 -8.81 3.31 -6.69
CA ASN A 86 -7.42 3.72 -6.88
C ASN A 86 -6.58 3.30 -5.67
N LEU A 87 -5.26 3.31 -5.83
CA LEU A 87 -4.31 2.87 -4.80
C LEU A 87 -4.40 3.67 -3.48
N PRO A 88 -4.53 5.03 -3.48
CA PRO A 88 -4.77 5.78 -2.24
C PRO A 88 -6.06 5.37 -1.54
N GLY A 89 -7.11 5.06 -2.32
CA GLY A 89 -8.39 4.59 -1.82
C GLY A 89 -8.27 3.28 -1.05
N ALA A 90 -7.48 2.33 -1.59
CA ALA A 90 -7.18 1.07 -0.91
C ALA A 90 -6.45 1.31 0.43
N ALA A 91 -5.40 2.16 0.43
CA ALA A 91 -4.69 2.51 1.67
C ALA A 91 -5.61 3.16 2.73
N LEU A 92 -6.54 4.02 2.30
CA LEU A 92 -7.51 4.67 3.19
C LEU A 92 -8.57 3.70 3.72
N ARG A 93 -8.98 2.70 2.92
CA ARG A 93 -9.87 1.63 3.37
C ARG A 93 -9.20 0.79 4.45
N GLU A 94 -7.98 0.32 4.20
CA GLU A 94 -7.19 -0.45 5.17
C GLU A 94 -6.94 0.35 6.45
N LEU A 95 -6.61 1.64 6.34
CA LEU A 95 -6.51 2.53 7.50
C LEU A 95 -7.78 2.51 8.34
N PHE A 96 -8.95 2.59 7.73
CA PHE A 96 -10.22 2.56 8.45
C PHE A 96 -10.49 1.19 9.08
N GLU A 97 -10.30 0.11 8.34
CA GLU A 97 -10.55 -1.26 8.82
C GLU A 97 -9.63 -1.64 9.98
N GLU A 98 -8.37 -1.20 9.94
CA GLU A 98 -7.34 -1.56 10.93
C GLU A 98 -7.14 -0.51 12.03
N THR A 99 -7.89 0.59 12.05
CA THR A 99 -7.72 1.63 13.10
C THR A 99 -8.99 2.37 13.50
N GLY A 100 -10.04 2.29 12.69
CA GLY A 100 -11.25 3.11 12.81
C GLY A 100 -11.10 4.55 12.31
N ILE A 101 -9.90 5.01 11.92
CA ILE A 101 -9.68 6.38 11.43
C ILE A 101 -10.36 6.57 10.07
N PRO A 102 -11.36 7.45 9.96
CA PRO A 102 -12.08 7.64 8.71
C PRO A 102 -11.28 8.50 7.73
N ARG A 103 -11.57 8.33 6.44
CA ARG A 103 -10.92 9.08 5.34
C ARG A 103 -10.95 10.60 5.52
N ASP A 104 -12.01 11.16 6.10
CA ASP A 104 -12.18 12.60 6.31
C ASP A 104 -11.39 13.15 7.52
N ALA A 105 -10.87 12.27 8.38
CA ALA A 105 -9.97 12.65 9.47
C ALA A 105 -8.52 12.88 9.01
N VAL A 106 -8.18 12.47 7.78
CA VAL A 106 -6.83 12.61 7.23
C VAL A 106 -6.84 13.41 5.92
N VAL A 107 -5.70 14.01 5.60
CA VAL A 107 -5.43 14.57 4.27
C VAL A 107 -4.10 14.09 3.75
N PRO A 108 -3.91 14.01 2.42
CA PRO A 108 -2.60 13.69 1.87
C PRO A 108 -1.53 14.66 2.40
N LEU A 109 -0.33 14.13 2.62
CA LEU A 109 0.84 14.95 2.91
C LEU A 109 1.09 15.91 1.73
N PRO A 110 1.30 17.22 1.96
CA PRO A 110 1.55 18.16 0.88
C PRO A 110 2.70 17.72 -0.03
N GLY A 111 2.45 17.69 -1.35
CA GLY A 111 3.39 17.20 -2.37
C GLY A 111 3.28 15.69 -2.67
N PHE A 112 2.48 14.94 -1.92
CA PHE A 112 2.24 13.50 -2.07
C PHE A 112 0.75 13.18 -2.31
N GLU A 113 0.01 14.12 -2.88
CA GLU A 113 -1.43 13.97 -3.17
C GLU A 113 -1.69 12.90 -4.24
N THR A 114 -0.77 12.73 -5.19
CA THR A 114 -0.93 11.83 -6.35
C THR A 114 0.24 10.88 -6.55
N VAL A 115 1.27 10.95 -5.70
CA VAL A 115 2.46 10.10 -5.77
C VAL A 115 2.69 9.52 -4.37
N PRO A 116 2.91 8.20 -4.24
CA PRO A 116 3.19 7.59 -2.94
C PRO A 116 4.48 8.17 -2.34
N LEU A 117 4.60 8.12 -1.01
CA LEU A 117 5.83 8.49 -0.31
C LEU A 117 6.95 7.49 -0.62
N ASP A 118 6.59 6.21 -0.73
CA ASP A 118 7.51 5.09 -0.89
C ASP A 118 6.80 3.95 -1.65
N ILE A 119 7.59 3.15 -2.38
CA ILE A 119 7.12 1.89 -2.96
C ILE A 119 8.09 0.79 -2.52
N ASP A 120 7.65 -0.01 -1.55
CA ASP A 120 8.48 -1.05 -0.95
C ASP A 120 8.21 -2.42 -1.57
N VAL A 121 9.27 -3.15 -1.89
CA VAL A 121 9.18 -4.53 -2.39
C VAL A 121 9.74 -5.46 -1.33
N HIS A 122 8.90 -6.35 -0.80
CA HIS A 122 9.32 -7.27 0.26
C HIS A 122 8.79 -8.68 0.08
N ASP A 123 9.58 -9.65 0.54
CA ASP A 123 9.26 -11.07 0.45
C ASP A 123 8.23 -11.49 1.50
N ILE A 124 7.30 -12.32 1.06
CA ILE A 124 6.31 -13.01 1.88
C ILE A 124 6.62 -14.51 1.86
N ALA A 125 6.80 -15.07 3.05
CA ALA A 125 7.02 -16.49 3.22
C ALA A 125 5.80 -17.29 2.73
N ALA A 126 6.05 -18.48 2.17
CA ALA A 126 4.98 -19.38 1.76
C ALA A 126 4.05 -19.70 2.95
N ASN A 127 2.75 -19.73 2.66
CA ASN A 127 1.73 -20.13 3.61
C ASN A 127 0.90 -21.29 3.03
N PRO A 128 1.29 -22.56 3.29
CA PRO A 128 0.58 -23.73 2.79
C PRO A 128 -0.88 -23.79 3.22
N ALA A 129 -1.23 -23.29 4.41
CA ALA A 129 -2.60 -23.27 4.90
C ALA A 129 -3.52 -22.37 4.06
N LYS A 130 -2.95 -21.34 3.42
CA LYS A 130 -3.64 -20.44 2.48
C LYS A 130 -3.40 -20.79 1.01
N SER A 131 -2.63 -21.85 0.74
CA SER A 131 -2.14 -22.19 -0.61
C SER A 131 -1.38 -21.04 -1.30
N GLU A 132 -0.63 -20.26 -0.51
CA GLU A 132 0.19 -19.15 -1.00
C GLU A 132 1.66 -19.62 -1.09
N PRO A 133 2.29 -19.64 -2.28
CA PRO A 133 3.73 -19.87 -2.39
C PRO A 133 4.52 -18.67 -1.85
N THR A 134 5.85 -18.77 -1.79
CA THR A 134 6.69 -17.58 -1.57
C THR A 134 6.43 -16.58 -2.71
N HIS A 135 6.24 -15.32 -2.36
CA HIS A 135 5.91 -14.25 -3.29
C HIS A 135 6.37 -12.91 -2.74
N GLN A 136 6.18 -11.85 -3.51
CA GLN A 136 6.52 -10.49 -3.13
C GLN A 136 5.27 -9.62 -3.12
N HIS A 137 5.18 -8.78 -2.09
CA HIS A 137 4.30 -7.62 -2.13
C HIS A 137 5.07 -6.43 -2.70
N VAL A 138 4.40 -5.66 -3.56
CA VAL A 138 4.81 -4.30 -3.93
C VAL A 138 3.86 -3.33 -3.24
N ASP A 139 4.33 -2.75 -2.15
CA ASP A 139 3.55 -1.96 -1.23
C ASP A 139 3.64 -0.47 -1.55
N PHE A 140 2.54 0.09 -2.05
CA PHE A 140 2.43 1.53 -2.34
C PHE A 140 2.05 2.26 -1.06
N ARG A 141 3.00 3.03 -0.51
CA ARG A 141 2.85 3.69 0.79
C ARG A 141 2.43 5.14 0.63
N TRP A 142 1.20 5.45 1.02
CA TRP A 142 0.62 6.77 0.88
C TRP A 142 0.75 7.55 2.19
N ALA A 143 1.28 8.77 2.12
CA ALA A 143 1.45 9.60 3.31
C ALA A 143 0.27 10.53 3.54
N PHE A 144 -0.21 10.56 4.78
CA PHE A 144 -1.32 11.36 5.22
C PHE A 144 -1.00 12.09 6.53
N LEU A 145 -1.56 13.29 6.68
CA LEU A 145 -1.58 14.06 7.92
C LEU A 145 -2.94 13.91 8.60
N LEU A 146 -2.93 13.63 9.90
CA LEU A 146 -4.13 13.59 10.73
C LEU A 146 -4.61 15.02 11.05
N ARG A 147 -5.85 15.36 10.68
CA ARG A 147 -6.39 16.73 10.79
C ARG A 147 -6.78 17.15 12.21
N ALA A 148 -7.20 16.21 13.02
CA ALA A 148 -7.59 16.42 14.41
C ALA A 148 -7.24 15.18 15.22
N GLN A 149 -7.06 15.31 16.54
CA GLN A 149 -6.89 14.14 17.40
C GLN A 149 -8.08 13.21 17.22
N HIS A 150 -7.81 12.01 16.70
CA HIS A 150 -8.79 10.95 16.54
C HIS A 150 -8.38 9.81 17.47
N ALA A 151 -9.31 9.32 18.27
CA ALA A 151 -9.06 8.11 19.05
C ALA A 151 -9.04 6.92 18.09
N VAL A 152 -8.01 6.07 18.19
CA VAL A 152 -8.03 4.77 17.53
C VAL A 152 -9.07 3.91 18.24
N THR A 153 -10.08 3.45 17.51
CA THR A 153 -11.19 2.67 18.05
C THR A 153 -11.16 1.27 17.46
N LEU A 154 -10.29 0.42 17.98
CA LEU A 154 -10.32 -1.03 17.74
C LEU A 154 -10.36 -1.79 19.06
#